data_AF-A0A359JIY8-F1
#
_entry.id   AF-A0A359JIY8-F1
#
_cell.length_a   1.000
_cell.length_b   1.000
_cell.length_c   1.000
_cell.angle_alpha   90.00
_cell.angle_beta   90.00
_cell.angle_gamma   90.00
#
_symmetry.space_group_name_H-M   'P 1'
#
loop_
_entity.id
_entity.type
_entity.pdbx_description
1 polymer ?
#
loop_
_entity_poly.entity_id
_entity_poly.type
_entity_poly.pdbx_seq_one_letter_code
_entity_poly.pdbx_strand_id
1 'polypeptide(L)' 'TDDITYVTDHPESAFTADVDVVEMLGAETYLYVTVNGSLPLTCRVDPTTSQSAVGQVVDLAVDSNRIHLFDKDTEQSIIS' A
#
# COMPACT_ATOMS: atom_id res chain seq x y z
N THR A 1 -5.58 5.32 -2.38
CA THR A 1 -6.94 5.79 -2.74
C THR A 1 -7.79 4.56 -2.89
N ASP A 2 -9.01 4.56 -2.37
CA ASP A 2 -9.89 3.37 -2.31
C ASP A 2 -10.68 3.15 -3.62
N ASP A 3 -10.14 3.66 -4.73
CA ASP A 3 -10.73 3.50 -6.05
C ASP A 3 -10.30 2.16 -6.65
N ILE A 4 -11.29 1.32 -6.98
CA ILE A 4 -11.09 -0.06 -7.42
C ILE A 4 -10.25 -0.12 -8.70
N THR A 5 -10.34 0.90 -9.55
CA THR A 5 -9.58 0.95 -10.80
C THR A 5 -8.19 1.52 -10.65
N TYR A 6 -7.84 2.11 -9.50
CA TYR A 6 -6.61 2.89 -9.36
C TYR A 6 -5.35 2.12 -9.72
N VAL A 7 -5.28 0.86 -9.29
CA VAL A 7 -4.15 -0.04 -9.58
C VAL A 7 -4.05 -0.33 -11.09
N THR A 8 -5.17 -0.48 -11.78
CA THR A 8 -5.20 -0.73 -13.22
C THR A 8 -4.87 0.53 -14.02
N ASP A 9 -5.30 1.70 -13.53
CA ASP A 9 -5.11 2.99 -14.19
C ASP A 9 -3.67 3.53 -14.05
N HIS A 10 -2.92 3.08 -13.05
CA HIS A 10 -1.55 3.55 -12.75
C HIS A 10 -0.55 2.38 -12.67
N PRO A 11 -0.33 1.64 -13.77
CA PRO A 11 0.58 0.49 -13.78
C PRO A 11 2.03 0.85 -13.44
N GLU A 12 2.44 2.10 -13.63
CA GLU A 12 3.78 2.59 -13.31
C GLU A 12 4.05 2.71 -11.81
N SER A 13 3.00 2.84 -10.98
CA SER A 13 3.10 2.91 -9.52
C SER A 13 2.55 1.66 -8.83
N ALA A 14 2.20 0.63 -9.61
CA ALA A 14 1.68 -0.64 -9.13
C ALA A 14 2.79 -1.62 -8.72
N PHE A 15 2.55 -2.40 -7.68
CA PHE A 15 3.45 -3.41 -7.15
C PHE A 15 2.68 -4.50 -6.39
N THR A 16 3.24 -5.70 -6.34
CA THR A 16 2.68 -6.84 -5.60
C THR A 16 3.17 -6.89 -4.16
N ALA A 17 2.33 -7.30 -3.24
CA ALA A 17 2.70 -7.55 -1.84
C ALA A 17 2.00 -8.79 -1.27
N ASP A 18 2.66 -9.47 -0.35
CA ASP A 18 2.10 -10.59 0.41
C ASP A 18 1.33 -10.06 1.62
N VAL A 19 0.08 -10.49 1.83
CA VAL A 19 -0.73 -10.08 2.99
C VAL A 19 -0.37 -10.91 4.21
N ASP A 20 0.22 -10.27 5.22
CA ASP A 20 0.61 -10.91 6.48
C ASP A 20 -0.52 -10.88 7.50
N VAL A 21 -1.19 -9.74 7.64
CA VAL A 21 -2.26 -9.52 8.62
C VAL A 21 -3.36 -8.63 8.03
N VAL A 22 -4.61 -8.98 8.33
CA VAL A 22 -5.79 -8.17 8.03
C VAL A 22 -6.43 -7.75 9.35
N GLU A 23 -6.51 -6.46 9.60
CA GLU A 23 -7.09 -5.88 10.81
C GLU A 23 -8.32 -5.04 10.46
N MET A 24 -9.50 -5.53 10.84
CA MET A 24 -10.78 -4.86 10.58
C MET A 24 -11.14 -3.91 11.74
N LEU A 25 -11.15 -2.60 11.48
CA LEU A 25 -11.47 -1.56 12.47
C LEU A 25 -12.86 -0.94 12.26
N GLY A 26 -13.74 -1.67 11.58
CA GLY A 26 -15.11 -1.25 11.29
C GLY A 26 -15.21 -0.35 10.05
N ALA A 27 -14.81 0.92 10.17
CA ALA A 27 -14.87 1.88 9.06
C ALA A 27 -13.71 1.76 8.08
N GLU A 28 -12.61 1.14 8.51
CA GLU A 28 -11.38 0.97 7.73
C GLU A 28 -10.84 -0.44 7.98
N THR A 29 -10.10 -0.97 7.01
CA THR A 29 -9.29 -2.19 7.17
C THR A 29 -7.82 -1.83 7.01
N TYR A 30 -6.99 -2.32 7.91
CA TYR A 30 -5.54 -2.23 7.80
C TYR A 30 -4.99 -3.54 7.26
N LEU A 31 -4.20 -3.45 6.20
CA LEU A 31 -3.42 -4.56 5.67
C LEU A 31 -1.96 -4.35 6.07
N TYR A 32 -1.40 -5.32 6.77
CA TYR A 32 0.04 -5.40 6.95
C TYR A 32 0.55 -6.33 5.87
N VAL A 33 1.44 -5.82 5.02
CA VAL A 33 1.91 -6.52 3.84
C VAL A 33 3.43 -6.51 3.77
N THR A 34 4.00 -7.52 3.13
CA THR A 34 5.43 -7.58 2.85
C THR A 34 5.67 -7.52 1.35
N VAL A 35 6.48 -6.55 0.92
CA VAL A 35 6.90 -6.40 -0.48
C VAL A 35 8.26 -7.06 -0.67
N ASN A 36 8.41 -7.81 -1.76
CA ASN A 36 9.65 -8.51 -2.13
C ASN A 36 10.24 -9.37 -0.99
N GLY A 37 9.40 -9.91 -0.11
CA GLY A 37 9.79 -10.77 1.01
C GLY A 37 10.54 -10.09 2.16
N SER A 38 10.72 -8.77 2.14
CA SER A 38 11.52 -8.09 3.19
C SER A 38 11.05 -6.70 3.59
N LEU A 39 10.24 -6.01 2.79
CA LEU A 39 9.84 -4.64 3.07
C LEU A 39 8.41 -4.62 3.65
N PRO A 40 8.24 -4.47 4.98
CA PRO A 40 6.93 -4.37 5.58
C PRO A 40 6.30 -3.00 5.28
N LEU A 41 5.04 -3.00 4.90
CA LEU A 41 4.22 -1.81 4.68
C LEU A 41 2.89 -1.96 5.42
N THR A 42 2.34 -0.83 5.85
CA THR A 42 0.99 -0.74 6.39
C THR A 42 0.11 0.01 5.40
N CYS A 43 -0.93 -0.66 4.93
CA CYS A 43 -1.90 -0.10 3.99
C CYS A 43 -3.24 0.08 4.70
N ARG A 44 -3.89 1.21 4.46
CA ARG A 44 -5.24 1.50 4.94
C ARG A 44 -6.18 1.50 3.75
N VAL A 45 -7.24 0.70 3.83
CA VAL A 45 -8.17 0.46 2.72
C VAL A 45 -9.63 0.46 3.20
N ASP A 46 -10.54 0.79 2.29
CA ASP A 46 -11.98 0.69 2.52
C ASP A 46 -12.41 -0.79 2.66
N PRO A 47 -13.15 -1.15 3.73
CA PRO A 47 -13.52 -2.54 4.01
C PRO A 47 -14.44 -3.17 2.95
N THR A 48 -15.10 -2.39 2.11
CA THR A 48 -16.05 -2.87 1.09
C THR A 48 -15.38 -3.21 -0.23
N THR A 49 -14.23 -2.61 -0.53
CA THR A 49 -13.50 -2.82 -1.79
C THR A 49 -12.37 -3.83 -1.65
N SER A 50 -11.85 -4.03 -0.43
CA SER A 50 -10.70 -4.88 -0.15
C SER A 50 -11.09 -6.27 0.38
N GLN A 51 -11.36 -7.21 -0.52
CA GLN A 51 -11.52 -8.64 -0.17
C GLN A 51 -10.17 -9.34 -0.03
N SER A 52 -9.26 -8.77 0.76
CA SER A 52 -7.92 -9.33 1.00
C SER A 52 -7.94 -10.33 2.14
N ALA A 53 -7.28 -11.47 1.98
CA ALA A 53 -7.10 -12.48 3.01
C ALA A 53 -5.62 -12.71 3.31
N VAL A 54 -5.32 -13.10 4.55
CA VAL A 54 -3.96 -13.47 4.97
C VAL A 54 -3.40 -14.58 4.07
N GLY A 55 -2.15 -14.43 3.64
CA GLY A 55 -1.45 -15.35 2.76
C GLY A 55 -1.75 -15.17 1.27
N GLN A 56 -2.56 -14.17 0.88
CA GLN A 56 -2.75 -13.81 -0.52
C GLN A 56 -1.68 -12.82 -0.99
N VAL A 57 -1.33 -12.91 -2.27
CA VAL A 57 -0.62 -11.85 -2.98
C VAL A 57 -1.66 -10.87 -3.52
N VAL A 58 -1.46 -9.58 -3.27
CA VAL A 58 -2.34 -8.50 -3.72
C VAL A 58 -1.57 -7.49 -4.57
N ASP A 59 -2.26 -6.90 -5.55
CA ASP A 59 -1.74 -5.77 -6.31
C ASP A 59 -2.12 -4.47 -5.62
N LEU A 60 -1.13 -3.62 -5.37
CA LEU A 60 -1.27 -2.33 -4.71
C LEU A 60 -0.68 -1.25 -5.62
N ALA A 61 -1.11 0.00 -5.46
CA ALA A 61 -0.50 1.13 -6.15
C ALA A 61 -0.35 2.32 -5.20
N VAL A 62 0.77 3.04 -5.32
CA VAL A 62 1.03 4.26 -4.55
C VAL A 62 0.55 5.47 -5.35
N ASP A 63 -0.07 6.43 -4.65
CA ASP A 63 -0.32 7.75 -5.22
C ASP A 63 0.98 8.57 -5.27
N SER A 64 1.56 8.68 -6.46
CA SER A 64 2.80 9.42 -6.71
C SER A 64 2.72 10.90 -6.35
N ASN A 65 1.52 11.48 -6.20
CA ASN A 65 1.37 12.87 -5.75
C ASN A 65 1.47 13.04 -4.23
N ARG A 66 1.54 11.93 -3.47
CA ARG A 66 1.60 11.94 -1.99
C ARG A 66 2.85 11.25 -1.45
N ILE A 67 3.88 11.13 -2.28
CA ILE A 67 5.15 10.54 -1.87
C ILE A 67 6.01 11.59 -1.18
N HIS A 68 6.70 11.14 -0.13
CA HIS A 68 7.73 11.93 0.53
C HIS A 68 9.07 11.22 0.33
N LEU A 69 10.04 11.92 -0.25
CA LEU A 69 11.40 11.42 -0.41
C LEU A 69 12.34 12.22 0.49
N PHE A 70 13.25 11.50 1.15
CA PHE A 70 14.24 12.06 2.06
C PHE A 70 15.65 11.68 1.61
N ASP A 71 16.57 12.62 1.73
CA ASP A 71 17.99 12.35 1.49
C ASP A 71 18.56 11.46 2.60
N LYS A 72 19.26 10.40 2.21
CA LYS A 72 19.72 9.36 3.15
C LYS A 72 20.77 9.85 4.16
N ASP A 73 21.52 10.91 3.84
CA ASP A 73 22.67 11.36 4.63
C ASP A 73 22.28 12.56 5.50
N THR A 74 21.39 13.42 5.00
CA THR A 74 20.99 14.67 5.66
C THR A 74 19.60 14.62 6.29
N GLU A 75 18.81 13.58 5.98
CA GLU A 75 17.40 13.42 6.38
C GLU A 75 16.47 14.55 5.90
N GLN A 76 16.96 15.44 5.03
CA GLN A 76 16.16 16.54 4.50
C GLN A 76 15.16 16.03 3.45
N SER A 77 13.97 16.63 3.45
CA SER A 77 12.97 16.34 2.43
C SER A 77 13.42 16.86 1.07
N ILE A 78 13.35 15.98 0.07
CA ILE A 78 13.61 16.28 -1.35
C ILE A 78 12.33 16.69 -2.06
N ILE A 79 11.23 15.96 -1.80
CA ILE A 79 9.88 16.24 -2.34
C ILE A 79 8.83 15.77 -1.33
N SER A 80 7.68 16.45 -1.33
CA SER A 80 6.50 16.23 -0.48
C SER A 80 5.26 16.78 -1.16
#